data_AF-A0A5Q4EEV8-F1
#
_entry.id   AF-A0A5Q4EEV8-F1
#
_cell.length_a   1.000
_cell.length_b   1.000
_cell.length_c   1.000
_cell.angle_alpha   90.00
_cell.angle_beta   90.00
_cell.angle_gamma   90.00
#
_symmetry.space_group_name_H-M   'P 1'
#
loop_
_entity.id
_entity.type
_entity.pdbx_description
1 polymer ?
#
loop_
_entity_poly.entity_id
_entity_poly.type
_entity_poly.pdbx_seq_one_letter_code
_entity_poly.pdbx_strand_id
1 'polypeptide(L)'
;SGKAYKDSKLCNVLTMRELHRRYHDETGITFSSLYPGCVADTPLFRNHFKAFQTIFPWFQKNVTGGYVTQKLAGERVADVVTDGELKESGMYWSWGNRQKPGRRSFAQEVSNEAQDDAKARKLWDLSARLVGLDDETARNVPATAGSV
;
A
#
# COMPACT_ATOMS: atom_id res chain seq x y z
N SER A 1 14.16 11.95 6.95
CA SER A 1 12.89 11.82 6.21
C SER A 1 12.64 10.40 5.67
N GLY A 2 13.65 9.72 5.10
CA GLY A 2 13.47 8.40 4.48
C GLY A 2 12.93 7.28 5.40
N LYS A 3 13.32 7.25 6.68
CA LYS A 3 12.80 6.25 7.65
C LYS A 3 11.30 6.42 7.89
N ALA A 4 10.85 7.63 8.23
CA ALA A 4 9.43 7.92 8.48
C ALA A 4 8.53 7.57 7.27
N TYR A 5 9.01 7.82 6.05
CA TYR A 5 8.32 7.38 4.84
C TYR A 5 8.24 5.85 4.71
N LYS A 6 9.33 5.13 5.01
CA LYS A 6 9.32 3.65 4.99
C LYS A 6 8.40 3.09 6.07
N ASP A 7 8.43 3.65 7.27
CA ASP A 7 7.56 3.27 8.39
C ASP A 7 6.08 3.46 7.99
N SER A 8 5.71 4.59 7.39
CA SER A 8 4.31 4.80 6.97
C SER A 8 3.86 3.86 5.86
N LYS A 9 4.76 3.47 4.93
CA LYS A 9 4.44 2.47 3.91
C LYS A 9 4.31 1.06 4.47
N LEU A 10 5.11 0.71 5.47
CA LEU A 10 4.93 -0.53 6.23
C LEU A 10 3.57 -0.55 6.92
N CYS A 11 3.17 0.56 7.57
CA CYS A 11 1.85 0.67 8.19
C CYS A 11 0.72 0.38 7.20
N ASN A 12 0.79 0.90 5.96
CA ASN A 12 -0.24 0.61 4.95
C ASN A 12 -0.39 -0.90 4.65
N VAL A 13 0.72 -1.65 4.59
CA VAL A 13 0.67 -3.10 4.35
C VAL A 13 0.09 -3.84 5.57
N LEU A 14 0.50 -3.46 6.77
CA LEU A 14 -0.04 -4.02 8.02
C LEU A 14 -1.54 -3.73 8.17
N THR A 15 -2.00 -2.53 7.80
CA THR A 15 -3.43 -2.17 7.77
C THR A 15 -4.20 -3.05 6.80
N MET A 16 -3.70 -3.25 5.57
CA MET A 16 -4.34 -4.13 4.59
C MET A 16 -4.49 -5.56 5.13
N ARG A 17 -3.45 -6.08 5.79
CA ARG A 17 -3.50 -7.42 6.42
C ARG A 17 -4.54 -7.52 7.52
N GLU A 18 -4.64 -6.51 8.39
CA GLU A 18 -5.67 -6.49 9.44
C GLU A 18 -7.08 -6.34 8.86
N LEU A 19 -7.26 -5.56 7.79
CA LEU A 19 -8.55 -5.49 7.09
C LEU A 19 -8.96 -6.85 6.54
N HIS A 20 -8.04 -7.56 5.88
CA HIS A 20 -8.28 -8.92 5.42
C HIS A 20 -8.63 -9.85 6.59
N ARG A 21 -7.78 -9.92 7.62
CA ARG A 21 -7.96 -10.83 8.77
C ARG A 21 -9.25 -10.56 9.55
N ARG A 22 -9.68 -9.31 9.65
CA ARG A 22 -10.85 -8.91 10.46
C ARG A 22 -12.16 -8.99 9.70
N TYR A 23 -12.15 -8.74 8.40
CA TYR A 23 -13.40 -8.46 7.67
C TYR A 23 -13.59 -9.27 6.38
N HIS A 24 -12.56 -9.92 5.83
CA HIS A 24 -12.71 -10.60 4.53
C HIS A 24 -13.76 -11.71 4.57
N ASP A 25 -13.64 -12.64 5.52
CA ASP A 25 -14.51 -13.82 5.61
C ASP A 25 -15.98 -13.45 5.89
N GLU A 26 -16.22 -12.36 6.63
CA GLU A 26 -17.56 -11.90 6.98
C GLU A 26 -18.21 -11.08 5.85
N THR A 27 -17.45 -10.22 5.19
CA THR A 27 -17.99 -9.24 4.23
C THR A 27 -17.88 -9.68 2.78
N GLY A 28 -17.00 -10.63 2.47
CA GLY A 28 -16.61 -10.98 1.10
C GLY A 28 -15.82 -9.88 0.37
N ILE A 29 -15.45 -8.77 1.04
CA ILE A 29 -14.66 -7.70 0.43
C ILE A 29 -13.22 -8.16 0.26
N THR A 30 -12.65 -7.97 -0.93
CA THR A 30 -11.23 -8.19 -1.19
C THR A 30 -10.40 -7.01 -0.69
N PHE A 31 -9.46 -7.28 0.20
CA PHE A 31 -8.47 -6.31 0.67
C PHE A 31 -7.11 -6.66 0.09
N SER A 32 -6.51 -5.74 -0.66
CA SER A 32 -5.19 -5.95 -1.27
C SER A 32 -4.37 -4.67 -1.24
N SER A 33 -3.06 -4.81 -1.42
CA SER A 33 -2.13 -3.70 -1.57
C SER A 33 -1.27 -3.95 -2.82
N LEU A 34 -0.69 -2.90 -3.39
CA LEU A 34 0.01 -3.04 -4.65
C LEU A 34 1.27 -2.18 -4.75
N TYR A 35 2.21 -2.67 -5.56
CA TYR A 35 3.36 -1.95 -6.06
C TYR A 35 3.33 -1.91 -7.59
N PRO A 36 2.98 -0.77 -8.19
CA PRO A 36 2.78 -0.67 -9.64
C PRO A 36 4.09 -0.57 -10.42
N GLY A 37 5.26 -0.60 -9.76
CA GLY A 37 6.57 -0.28 -10.34
C GLY A 37 7.08 1.09 -9.89
N CYS A 38 8.27 1.47 -10.34
CA CYS A 38 8.87 2.73 -9.94
C CYS A 38 8.39 3.91 -10.81
N VAL A 39 7.44 4.68 -10.27
CA VAL A 39 6.91 5.89 -10.91
C VAL A 39 7.78 7.11 -10.58
N ALA A 40 8.91 7.24 -11.27
CA ALA A 40 9.94 8.22 -10.91
C ALA A 40 9.60 9.68 -11.26
N ASP A 41 8.63 9.91 -12.16
CA ASP A 41 8.25 11.25 -12.63
C ASP A 41 7.13 11.90 -11.79
N THR A 42 6.76 11.26 -10.68
CA THR A 42 5.80 11.87 -9.76
C THR A 42 6.49 12.95 -8.91
N PRO A 43 5.76 13.97 -8.41
CA PRO A 43 6.32 14.95 -7.49
C PRO A 43 6.74 14.38 -6.12
N LEU A 44 6.71 13.06 -5.93
CA LEU A 44 7.02 12.39 -4.65
C LEU A 44 8.47 12.65 -4.20
N PHE A 45 9.41 12.77 -5.15
CA PHE A 45 10.82 13.04 -4.88
C PHE A 45 11.23 14.49 -5.16
N ARG A 46 10.27 15.41 -5.34
CA ARG A 46 10.51 16.82 -5.73
C ARG A 46 11.41 17.64 -4.81
N ASN A 47 11.56 17.20 -3.56
CA ASN A 47 12.42 17.84 -2.55
C ASN A 47 13.69 17.05 -2.24
N HIS A 48 13.95 15.93 -2.93
CA HIS A 48 15.24 15.25 -2.85
C HIS A 48 16.32 16.04 -3.61
N PHE A 49 17.59 15.79 -3.29
CA PHE A 49 18.73 16.44 -3.93
C PHE A 49 18.60 16.41 -5.47
N LYS A 50 18.92 17.51 -6.16
CA LYS A 50 18.79 17.61 -7.63
C LYS A 50 19.49 16.47 -8.38
N ALA A 51 20.64 16.01 -7.87
CA ALA A 51 21.34 14.85 -8.41
C ALA A 51 20.53 13.54 -8.28
N PHE A 52 19.79 13.35 -7.19
CA PHE A 52 18.88 12.22 -7.04
C PHE A 52 17.73 12.28 -8.05
N GLN A 53 17.19 13.48 -8.31
CA GLN A 53 16.09 13.67 -9.27
C GLN A 53 16.49 13.36 -10.72
N THR A 54 17.76 13.47 -11.09
CA THR A 54 18.23 13.18 -12.45
C THR A 54 18.85 11.79 -12.56
N ILE A 55 19.69 11.40 -11.60
CA ILE A 55 20.43 10.12 -11.62
C ILE A 55 19.50 8.95 -11.30
N PHE A 56 18.59 9.08 -10.34
CA PHE A 56 17.73 7.96 -9.93
C PHE A 56 16.75 7.55 -11.03
N PRO A 57 16.03 8.45 -11.73
CA PRO A 57 15.18 8.06 -12.86
C PRO A 57 15.99 7.50 -14.03
N TRP A 58 17.15 8.10 -14.35
CA TRP A 58 18.03 7.59 -15.41
C TRP A 58 18.52 6.17 -15.08
N PHE A 59 18.96 5.91 -13.85
CA PHE A 59 19.40 4.59 -13.41
C PHE A 59 18.25 3.58 -13.36
N GLN A 60 17.08 4.00 -12.88
CA GLN A 60 15.87 3.18 -12.87
C GLN A 60 15.47 2.74 -14.28
N LYS A 61 15.52 3.67 -15.24
CA LYS A 61 15.15 3.45 -16.63
C LYS A 61 16.18 2.61 -17.39
N ASN A 62 17.47 2.89 -17.22
CA ASN A 62 18.52 2.34 -18.07
C ASN A 62 19.28 1.15 -17.46
N VAL A 63 19.22 0.95 -16.14
CA VAL A 63 19.98 -0.10 -15.45
C VAL A 63 19.07 -1.12 -14.78
N THR A 64 18.14 -0.68 -13.92
CA THR A 64 17.27 -1.63 -13.21
C THR A 64 16.09 -2.10 -14.07
N GLY A 65 15.67 -1.29 -15.03
CA GLY A 65 14.44 -1.50 -15.80
C GLY A 65 13.18 -1.44 -14.94
N GLY A 66 13.21 -0.80 -13.77
CA GLY A 66 12.11 -0.73 -12.82
C GLY A 66 11.15 0.42 -13.06
N TYR A 67 11.54 1.37 -13.92
CA TYR A 67 10.77 2.57 -14.22
C TYR A 67 9.46 2.23 -14.95
N VAL A 68 8.38 2.91 -14.55
CA VAL A 68 7.07 2.86 -15.22
C VAL A 68 6.50 4.27 -15.37
N THR A 69 5.72 4.49 -16.43
CA THR A 69 5.01 5.76 -16.63
C THR A 69 3.83 5.87 -15.66
N GLN A 70 3.37 7.09 -15.39
CA GLN A 70 2.17 7.32 -14.59
C GLN A 70 0.93 6.65 -15.20
N LYS A 71 0.81 6.65 -16.54
CA LYS A 71 -0.27 5.97 -17.26
C LYS A 71 -0.26 4.47 -17.00
N LEU A 72 0.89 3.80 -17.16
CA LEU A 72 1.01 2.36 -16.92
C LEU A 72 0.80 2.00 -15.46
N ALA A 73 1.27 2.84 -14.53
CA ALA A 73 0.99 2.65 -13.11
C ALA A 73 -0.52 2.74 -12.81
N GLY A 74 -1.24 3.67 -13.47
CA GLY A 74 -2.70 3.79 -13.38
C GLY A 74 -3.44 2.59 -13.98
N GLU A 75 -3.00 2.08 -15.13
CA GLU A 75 -3.53 0.85 -15.75
C GLU A 75 -3.42 -0.33 -14.77
N ARG A 76 -2.27 -0.50 -14.11
CA ARG A 76 -2.07 -1.57 -13.11
C ARG A 76 -2.96 -1.43 -11.87
N VAL A 77 -3.24 -0.20 -11.45
CA VAL A 77 -4.21 0.05 -10.38
C VAL A 77 -5.61 -0.39 -10.84
N ALA A 78 -6.00 -0.06 -12.08
CA ALA A 78 -7.27 -0.49 -12.65
C ALA A 78 -7.36 -2.03 -12.76
N ASP A 79 -6.27 -2.69 -13.15
CA ASP A 79 -6.19 -4.16 -13.20
C ASP A 79 -6.46 -4.77 -11.82
N VAL A 80 -5.80 -4.30 -10.75
CA VAL A 80 -6.02 -4.82 -9.38
C VAL A 80 -7.47 -4.65 -8.92
N VAL A 81 -8.16 -3.62 -9.41
CA VAL A 81 -9.56 -3.35 -9.05
C VAL A 81 -10.55 -4.18 -9.87
N THR A 82 -10.25 -4.44 -11.15
CA THR A 82 -11.24 -4.95 -12.12
C THR A 82 -10.98 -6.37 -12.62
N ASP A 83 -9.72 -6.80 -12.65
CA ASP A 83 -9.32 -8.11 -13.18
C ASP A 83 -9.74 -9.24 -12.22
N GLY A 84 -10.42 -10.25 -12.76
CA GLY A 84 -10.79 -11.47 -12.04
C GLY A 84 -9.60 -12.25 -11.50
N GLU A 85 -8.46 -12.20 -12.19
CA GLU A 85 -7.24 -12.90 -11.78
C GLU A 85 -6.56 -12.28 -10.56
N LEU A 86 -6.89 -11.03 -10.18
CA LEU A 86 -6.25 -10.29 -9.08
C LEU A 86 -7.16 -10.10 -7.84
N LYS A 87 -8.18 -10.95 -7.69
CA LYS A 87 -9.22 -10.83 -6.65
C LYS A 87 -8.91 -11.52 -5.32
N GLU A 88 -7.77 -12.19 -5.21
CA GLU A 88 -7.38 -12.83 -3.96
C GLU A 88 -7.11 -11.78 -2.86
N SER A 89 -7.78 -11.93 -1.73
CA SER A 89 -7.63 -11.01 -0.58
C SER A 89 -6.37 -11.32 0.23
N GLY A 90 -5.88 -10.33 0.96
CA GLY A 90 -4.65 -10.43 1.74
C GLY A 90 -3.38 -10.30 0.90
N MET A 91 -3.51 -10.08 -0.41
CA MET A 91 -2.38 -10.08 -1.35
C MET A 91 -1.68 -8.74 -1.46
N TYR A 92 -0.36 -8.82 -1.65
CA TYR A 92 0.49 -7.71 -2.10
C TYR A 92 0.88 -7.94 -3.57
N TRP A 93 0.20 -7.24 -4.48
CA TRP A 93 0.41 -7.37 -5.92
C TRP A 93 1.60 -6.55 -6.39
N SER A 94 2.56 -7.18 -7.06
CA SER A 94 3.77 -6.53 -7.54
C SER A 94 4.02 -6.79 -9.01
N TRP A 95 4.54 -5.76 -9.69
CA TRP A 95 5.14 -5.90 -11.03
C TRP A 95 6.68 -5.92 -10.98
N GLY A 96 7.26 -5.94 -9.77
CA GLY A 96 8.69 -6.02 -9.51
C GLY A 96 9.50 -4.80 -9.98
N ASN A 97 10.82 -4.86 -9.75
CA ASN A 97 11.77 -3.80 -10.12
C ASN A 97 12.48 -4.06 -11.46
N ARG A 98 12.12 -5.14 -12.16
CA ARG A 98 12.63 -5.49 -13.49
C ARG A 98 11.43 -5.71 -14.39
N GLN A 99 10.98 -4.63 -15.02
CA GLN A 99 9.86 -4.64 -15.95
C GLN A 99 10.29 -5.45 -17.18
N LYS A 100 9.49 -6.45 -17.52
CA LYS A 100 9.58 -7.17 -18.79
C LYS A 100 8.26 -6.95 -19.53
N PRO A 101 8.27 -6.67 -20.85
CA PRO A 101 7.04 -6.59 -21.63
C PRO A 101 6.19 -7.86 -21.42
N GLY A 102 4.90 -7.68 -21.12
CA GLY A 102 3.95 -8.78 -20.92
C GLY A 102 4.07 -9.54 -19.58
N ARG A 103 4.93 -9.10 -18.65
CA ARG A 103 5.01 -9.72 -17.32
C ARG A 103 3.73 -9.44 -16.52
N ARG A 104 2.99 -10.49 -16.18
CA ARG A 104 1.85 -10.42 -15.26
C ARG A 104 2.29 -10.01 -13.86
N SER A 105 1.39 -9.40 -13.09
CA SER A 105 1.55 -9.24 -11.66
C SER A 105 1.73 -10.59 -10.98
N PHE A 106 2.29 -10.56 -9.78
CA PHE A 106 2.41 -11.73 -8.93
C PHE A 106 2.19 -11.33 -7.48
N ALA A 107 1.64 -12.26 -6.69
CA ALA A 107 1.60 -12.14 -5.25
C ALA A 107 3.03 -12.18 -4.74
N GLN A 108 3.53 -11.03 -4.31
CA GLN A 108 4.90 -10.89 -3.85
C GLN A 108 4.94 -11.12 -2.34
N GLU A 109 5.84 -12.01 -1.91
CA GLU A 109 6.15 -12.19 -0.51
C GLU A 109 6.65 -10.85 0.08
N VAL A 110 5.97 -10.39 1.12
CA VAL A 110 6.31 -9.15 1.84
C VAL A 110 7.37 -9.42 2.91
N SER A 111 8.03 -8.39 3.44
CA SER A 111 9.08 -8.57 4.46
C SER A 111 8.56 -9.27 5.72
N ASN A 112 9.44 -9.95 6.47
CA ASN A 112 9.07 -10.58 7.75
C ASN A 112 8.34 -9.62 8.71
N GLU A 113 8.76 -8.36 8.73
CA GLU A 113 8.11 -7.33 9.53
C GLU A 113 6.70 -6.98 9.03
N ALA A 114 6.46 -7.03 7.73
CA ALA A 114 5.12 -6.86 7.16
C ALA A 114 4.23 -8.11 7.32
N GLN A 115 4.80 -9.27 7.67
CA GLN A 115 4.08 -10.50 8.00
C GLN A 115 3.85 -10.68 9.52
N ASP A 116 4.31 -9.73 10.35
CA ASP A 116 4.20 -9.79 11.81
C ASP A 116 2.78 -9.43 12.28
N ASP A 117 1.96 -10.45 12.53
CA ASP A 117 0.57 -10.28 12.95
C ASP A 117 0.44 -9.61 14.34
N ALA A 118 1.42 -9.78 15.23
CA ALA A 118 1.40 -9.12 16.54
C ALA A 118 1.61 -7.62 16.39
N LYS A 119 2.54 -7.22 15.52
CA LYS A 119 2.76 -5.82 15.14
C LYS A 119 1.56 -5.23 14.41
N ALA A 120 0.93 -5.99 13.51
CA ALA A 120 -0.25 -5.56 12.78
C ALA A 120 -1.42 -5.25 13.74
N ARG A 121 -1.71 -6.16 14.68
CA ARG A 121 -2.72 -5.94 15.73
C ARG A 121 -2.41 -4.72 16.59
N LYS A 122 -1.17 -4.59 17.07
CA LYS A 122 -0.74 -3.45 17.87
C LYS A 122 -0.86 -2.12 17.11
N LEU A 123 -0.47 -2.11 15.83
CA LEU A 123 -0.63 -0.93 14.97
C LEU A 123 -2.11 -0.56 14.86
N TRP A 124 -2.98 -1.52 14.58
CA TRP A 124 -4.43 -1.29 14.46
C TRP A 124 -5.00 -0.62 15.71
N ASP A 125 -4.75 -1.19 16.89
CA ASP A 125 -5.32 -0.70 18.14
C ASP A 125 -4.80 0.70 18.50
N LEU A 126 -3.50 0.96 18.28
CA LEU A 126 -2.92 2.29 18.47
C LEU A 126 -3.45 3.30 17.46
N SER A 127 -3.58 2.91 16.19
CA SER A 127 -4.15 3.76 15.14
C SER A 127 -5.59 4.12 15.44
N ALA A 128 -6.42 3.16 15.87
CA ALA A 128 -7.81 3.41 16.27
C ALA A 128 -7.90 4.44 17.39
N ARG A 129 -7.08 4.32 18.45
CA ARG A 129 -6.99 5.32 19.52
C ARG A 129 -6.58 6.69 19.01
N LEU A 130 -5.56 6.76 18.15
CA LEU A 130 -5.06 8.02 17.61
C LEU A 130 -6.08 8.78 16.75
N VAL A 131 -7.02 8.06 16.13
CA VAL A 131 -8.07 8.65 15.29
C VAL A 131 -9.46 8.62 15.94
N GLY A 132 -9.54 8.26 17.23
CA GLY A 132 -10.80 8.25 18.00
C GLY A 132 -11.82 7.19 17.58
N LEU A 133 -11.37 6.06 17.04
CA LEU A 133 -12.21 4.93 16.61
C LEU A 133 -12.10 3.70 17.50
N ASP A 134 -11.42 3.80 18.64
CA ASP A 134 -11.38 2.70 19.61
C ASP A 134 -12.66 2.66 20.45
N ASP A 135 -12.95 1.48 21.02
CA ASP A 135 -14.19 1.25 21.78
C ASP A 135 -14.36 2.22 22.95
N GLU A 136 -13.26 2.73 23.51
CA GLU A 136 -13.29 3.74 24.57
C GLU A 136 -13.77 5.09 24.04
N THR A 137 -13.27 5.55 22.89
CA THR A 137 -13.76 6.79 22.26
C THR A 137 -15.19 6.63 21.75
N ALA A 138 -15.54 5.50 21.13
CA ALA A 138 -16.89 5.24 20.66
C ALA A 138 -17.93 5.23 21.78
N ARG A 139 -17.58 4.73 22.97
CA ARG A 139 -18.43 4.77 24.17
C ARG A 139 -18.56 6.17 24.80
N ASN A 140 -17.59 7.05 24.55
CA ASN A 140 -17.57 8.41 25.09
C ASN A 140 -18.15 9.46 24.13
N VAL A 141 -18.69 9.06 22.97
CA VAL A 141 -19.50 9.94 22.13
C VAL A 141 -20.86 10.15 22.81
N PRO A 142 -21.22 11.39 23.22
CA PRO A 142 -22.53 11.65 23.79
C PRO A 142 -23.61 11.27 22.77
N ALA A 143 -24.68 10.60 23.23
CA ALA A 143 -25.84 10.25 22.44
C ALA A 143 -26.67 11.51 22.06
N THR A 144 -26.07 12.47 21.35
CA THR A 144 -26.74 13.67 20.83
C THR A 144 -26.04 14.16 19.57
N ALA A 145 -26.39 13.57 18.44
CA ALA A 145 -26.48 14.28 17.17
C ALA A 145 -27.48 13.53 16.29
N GLY A 146 -28.75 13.58 16.73
CA GLY A 146 -29.86 13.21 15.86
C GLY A 146 -29.95 14.16 14.67
N SER A 147 -30.34 13.59 13.54
CA SER A 147 -31.10 14.20 12.44
C SER A 147 -30.72 15.63 12.03
N VAL A 148 -30.11 15.75 10.85
CA VAL A 148 -30.61 16.64 9.79
C VAL A 148 -30.63 15.85 8.49
#